data_AF-A0A401THW0-F1
#
_entry.id   AF-A0A401THW0-F1
#
_cell.length_a   1.000
_cell.length_b   1.000
_cell.length_c   1.000
_cell.angle_alpha   90.00
_cell.angle_beta   90.00
_cell.angle_gamma   90.00
#
_symmetry.space_group_name_H-M   'P 1'
#
loop_
_entity.id
_entity.type
_entity.pdbx_description
1 polymer ?
#
loop_
_entity_poly.entity_id
_entity_poly.type
_entity_poly.pdbx_seq_one_letter_code
_entity_poly.pdbx_strand_id
1 'polypeptide(L)'
;MTSESHDRLSTQPHHTPEGESDLEQEDELELQAQEYVDRVWNPEMSGPRPQSCPPEPSSESQTRISKSSASDLNVKLRSSQVLAGDTDQSGLLSLPWELVLEICSYLDARFVLGVLPLVCRAFQYVLTDEVTWRIRAQKILGMSYPVLEGKEFDWPSACIELEEHLSLWSTSNPKVQHFSLNDGHFASVDTVLLIQVNW
;
A
#
# COMPACT_ATOMS: atom_id res chain seq x y z
N MET A 1 -57.54 -32.12 68.40
CA MET A 1 -56.83 -33.33 67.90
C MET A 1 -56.52 -33.03 66.44
N THR A 2 -55.31 -32.88 65.92
CA THR A 2 -53.90 -33.14 66.30
C THR A 2 -53.13 -32.56 65.10
N SER A 3 -52.27 -31.54 65.21
CA SER A 3 -50.83 -31.58 65.53
C SER A 3 -50.03 -31.06 64.33
N GLU A 4 -49.09 -30.14 64.64
CA GLU A 4 -47.97 -29.71 63.81
C GLU A 4 -47.17 -30.86 63.19
N SER A 5 -46.48 -30.59 62.08
CA SER A 5 -45.02 -30.82 61.98
C SER A 5 -44.43 -30.04 60.81
N HIS A 6 -43.42 -29.24 61.14
CA HIS A 6 -42.40 -28.69 60.25
C HIS A 6 -41.60 -29.82 59.58
N ASP A 7 -41.18 -29.62 58.34
CA ASP A 7 -39.81 -30.01 57.97
C ASP A 7 -39.27 -29.13 56.83
N ARG A 8 -38.16 -28.46 57.15
CA ARG A 8 -37.28 -27.75 56.22
C ARG A 8 -36.32 -28.79 55.65
N LEU A 9 -36.25 -28.92 54.32
CA LEU A 9 -35.05 -29.47 53.68
C LEU A 9 -34.46 -28.44 52.72
N SER A 10 -33.28 -27.99 53.11
CA SER A 10 -32.39 -27.08 52.39
C SER A 10 -31.71 -27.87 51.27
N THR A 11 -31.91 -27.46 50.01
CA THR A 11 -31.03 -27.86 48.90
C THR A 11 -30.64 -26.61 48.12
N GLN A 12 -29.33 -26.39 48.13
CA GLN A 12 -28.51 -25.35 47.52
C GLN A 12 -28.89 -25.02 46.06
N PRO A 13 -28.86 -23.75 45.62
CA PRO A 13 -28.72 -23.47 44.19
C PRO A 13 -27.29 -23.84 43.77
N HIS A 14 -27.19 -24.76 42.82
CA HIS A 14 -25.95 -25.02 42.09
C HIS A 14 -25.48 -23.70 41.45
N HIS A 15 -24.30 -23.25 41.86
CA HIS A 15 -23.51 -22.27 41.11
C HIS A 15 -23.16 -22.89 39.76
N THR A 16 -23.69 -22.34 38.68
CA THR A 16 -23.12 -22.46 37.34
C THR A 16 -22.02 -21.40 37.21
N PRO A 17 -20.77 -21.76 36.87
CA PRO A 17 -19.77 -20.78 36.47
C PRO A 17 -19.99 -20.48 34.98
N GLU A 18 -20.96 -19.62 34.65
CA GLU A 18 -21.08 -19.03 33.32
C GLU A 18 -20.30 -17.70 33.34
N GLY A 19 -19.00 -17.77 33.05
CA GLY A 19 -18.16 -16.57 33.07
C GLY A 19 -16.73 -16.74 32.57
N GLU A 20 -16.25 -17.95 32.32
CA GLU A 20 -14.89 -18.18 31.78
C GLU A 20 -14.88 -18.42 30.26
N SER A 21 -16.00 -18.88 29.68
CA SER A 21 -16.05 -19.29 28.26
C SER A 21 -16.02 -18.14 27.24
N ASP A 22 -16.54 -16.96 27.58
CA ASP A 22 -16.57 -15.82 26.63
C ASP A 22 -15.18 -15.19 26.49
N LEU A 23 -14.42 -15.11 27.59
CA LEU A 23 -13.07 -14.51 27.60
C LEU A 23 -12.06 -15.36 26.82
N GLU A 24 -12.13 -16.68 26.96
CA GLU A 24 -11.27 -17.60 26.19
C GLU A 24 -11.58 -17.55 24.69
N GLN A 25 -12.84 -17.31 24.32
CA GLN A 25 -13.28 -17.23 22.94
C GLN A 25 -12.88 -15.89 22.28
N GLU A 26 -12.87 -14.79 23.03
CA GLU A 26 -12.33 -13.50 22.58
C GLU A 26 -10.81 -13.56 22.38
N ASP A 27 -10.07 -14.20 23.29
CA ASP A 27 -8.62 -14.41 23.16
C ASP A 27 -8.26 -15.27 21.94
N GLU A 28 -9.07 -16.29 21.63
CA GLU A 28 -8.90 -17.13 20.43
C GLU A 28 -9.13 -16.33 19.13
N LEU A 29 -10.14 -15.46 19.11
CA LEU A 29 -10.42 -14.58 17.97
C LEU A 29 -9.30 -13.56 17.74
N GLU A 30 -8.76 -12.97 18.79
CA GLU A 30 -7.65 -12.01 18.71
C GLU A 30 -6.37 -12.71 18.20
N LEU A 31 -6.10 -13.93 18.67
CA LEU A 31 -4.98 -14.74 18.20
C LEU A 31 -5.12 -15.10 16.71
N GLN A 32 -6.34 -15.44 16.28
CA GLN A 32 -6.64 -15.73 14.88
C GLN A 32 -6.51 -14.48 14.00
N ALA A 33 -6.92 -13.30 14.50
CA ALA A 33 -6.76 -12.03 13.81
C ALA A 33 -5.27 -11.65 13.65
N GLN A 34 -4.48 -11.82 14.70
CA GLN A 34 -3.04 -11.58 14.68
C GLN A 34 -2.32 -12.51 13.69
N GLU A 35 -2.69 -13.80 13.66
CA GLU A 35 -2.16 -14.78 12.68
C GLU A 35 -2.52 -14.39 11.23
N TYR A 36 -3.72 -13.86 11.01
CA TYR A 36 -4.12 -13.35 9.69
C TYR A 36 -3.28 -12.15 9.26
N VAL A 37 -3.08 -11.17 10.14
CA VAL A 37 -2.26 -9.98 9.87
C VAL A 37 -0.82 -10.38 9.53
N ASP A 38 -0.23 -11.30 10.30
CA ASP A 38 1.14 -11.77 10.06
C ASP A 38 1.28 -12.49 8.71
N ARG A 39 0.29 -13.29 8.31
CA ARG A 39 0.28 -13.95 6.99
C ARG A 39 0.18 -12.98 5.82
N VAL A 40 -0.62 -11.91 5.98
CA VAL A 40 -0.78 -10.88 4.93
C VAL A 40 0.46 -10.01 4.83
N TRP A 41 1.09 -9.69 5.96
CA TRP A 41 2.26 -8.81 6.01
C TRP A 41 3.57 -9.53 5.67
N ASN A 42 3.70 -10.83 5.98
CA ASN A 42 4.88 -11.66 5.68
C ASN A 42 4.52 -12.89 4.81
N PRO A 43 4.36 -12.70 3.49
CA PRO A 43 4.06 -13.80 2.57
C PRO A 43 5.17 -14.85 2.45
N GLU A 44 6.41 -14.54 2.86
CA GLU A 44 7.55 -15.48 2.78
C GLU A 44 7.64 -16.50 3.94
N MET A 45 6.81 -16.37 4.98
CA MET A 45 6.91 -17.20 6.20
C MET A 45 5.71 -18.14 6.41
N SER A 46 4.84 -18.28 5.41
CA SER A 46 3.68 -19.16 5.46
C SER A 46 4.06 -20.64 5.25
N GLY A 47 3.82 -21.47 6.26
CA GLY A 47 3.75 -22.93 6.13
C GLY A 47 2.60 -23.38 5.21
N PRO A 48 2.47 -24.69 4.92
CA PRO A 48 1.49 -25.18 3.95
C PRO A 48 0.04 -24.80 4.34
N ARG A 49 -0.66 -24.21 3.37
CA ARG A 49 -2.05 -23.73 3.44
C ARG A 49 -3.00 -24.82 3.97
N PRO A 50 -3.96 -24.50 4.86
CA PRO A 50 -5.01 -25.43 5.25
C PRO A 50 -5.78 -25.97 4.04
N GLN A 51 -5.98 -27.29 4.01
CA GLN A 51 -6.68 -28.02 2.95
C GLN A 51 -8.20 -27.78 3.01
N SER A 52 -8.69 -26.65 2.51
CA SER A 52 -10.14 -26.45 2.34
C SER A 52 -10.55 -25.90 0.97
N CYS A 53 -9.64 -25.82 0.01
CA CYS A 53 -9.98 -25.48 -1.38
C CYS A 53 -9.80 -26.70 -2.31
N PRO A 54 -10.69 -26.91 -3.30
CA PRO A 54 -10.51 -27.95 -4.32
C PRO A 54 -9.23 -27.68 -5.15
N PRO A 55 -8.55 -28.72 -5.65
CA PRO A 55 -7.32 -28.53 -6.42
C PRO A 55 -7.61 -27.96 -7.81
N GLU A 56 -6.98 -26.83 -8.16
CA GLU A 56 -6.84 -26.39 -9.54
C GLU A 56 -5.67 -27.10 -10.24
N PRO A 57 -5.74 -27.34 -11.56
CA PRO A 57 -4.70 -28.05 -12.30
C PRO A 57 -3.41 -27.22 -12.43
N SER A 58 -2.33 -27.80 -11.94
CA SER A 58 -0.96 -27.30 -11.97
C SER A 58 -0.47 -26.95 -13.38
N SER A 59 0.07 -25.73 -13.53
CA SER A 59 1.05 -25.41 -14.57
C SER A 59 2.36 -25.02 -13.89
N GLU A 60 3.33 -25.94 -13.94
CA GLU A 60 4.68 -25.72 -13.46
C GLU A 60 5.40 -24.75 -14.40
N SER A 61 5.99 -23.70 -13.85
CA SER A 61 7.06 -22.95 -14.51
C SER A 61 8.00 -22.39 -13.45
N GLN A 62 9.17 -23.03 -13.39
CA GLN A 62 10.32 -22.63 -12.57
C GLN A 62 10.83 -21.26 -13.00
N THR A 63 11.22 -20.42 -12.04
CA THR A 63 12.23 -19.39 -12.31
C THR A 63 13.07 -19.11 -11.07
N ARG A 64 14.39 -19.13 -11.28
CA ARG A 64 15.45 -19.06 -10.26
C ARG A 64 15.53 -17.65 -9.65
N ILE A 65 15.57 -17.59 -8.32
CA ILE A 65 15.93 -16.38 -7.57
C ILE A 65 17.45 -16.20 -7.67
N SER A 66 17.90 -15.08 -8.23
CA SER A 66 19.28 -14.60 -8.05
C SER A 66 19.25 -13.40 -7.12
N LYS A 67 19.80 -13.57 -5.91
CA LYS A 67 20.04 -12.47 -4.96
C LYS A 67 21.23 -11.65 -5.44
N SER A 68 21.02 -10.36 -5.70
CA SER A 68 22.09 -9.41 -5.98
C SER A 68 22.09 -8.34 -4.87
N SER A 69 23.13 -8.38 -4.06
CA SER A 69 23.44 -7.45 -2.97
C SER A 69 23.76 -6.07 -3.53
N ALA A 70 22.98 -5.05 -3.17
CA ALA A 70 23.28 -3.66 -3.49
C ALA A 70 24.11 -3.06 -2.34
N SER A 71 25.37 -2.75 -2.61
CA SER A 71 26.19 -1.94 -1.73
C SER A 71 27.12 -1.06 -2.56
N ASP A 72 26.98 0.25 -2.34
CA ASP A 72 27.96 1.32 -2.56
C ASP A 72 28.32 1.72 -4.01
N LEU A 73 27.56 2.66 -4.55
CA LEU A 73 28.03 3.55 -5.62
C LEU A 73 28.38 4.93 -5.05
N ASN A 74 29.63 5.09 -4.63
CA ASN A 74 30.22 6.40 -4.36
C ASN A 74 30.57 7.07 -5.70
N VAL A 75 29.70 7.94 -6.20
CA VAL A 75 29.96 8.71 -7.43
C VAL A 75 30.74 9.97 -7.08
N LYS A 76 32.07 9.88 -7.20
CA LYS A 76 32.95 11.06 -7.17
C LYS A 76 32.83 11.81 -8.49
N LEU A 77 32.07 12.91 -8.49
CA LEU A 77 31.94 13.84 -9.61
C LEU A 77 33.33 14.34 -10.06
N ARG A 78 33.81 13.80 -11.19
CA ARG A 78 34.94 14.38 -11.93
C ARG A 78 34.38 15.42 -12.88
N SER A 79 34.71 16.68 -12.64
CA SER A 79 34.59 17.76 -13.61
C SER A 79 35.61 17.50 -14.72
N SER A 80 35.16 17.06 -15.89
CA SER A 80 36.03 16.82 -17.05
C SER A 80 36.08 18.03 -17.96
N GLN A 81 37.30 18.52 -18.13
CA GLN A 81 37.75 19.44 -19.16
C GLN A 81 37.43 18.89 -20.56
N VAL A 82 36.90 19.75 -21.43
CA VAL A 82 36.58 19.47 -22.83
C VAL A 82 37.87 19.32 -23.64
N LEU A 83 38.11 18.14 -24.19
CA LEU A 83 39.01 17.93 -25.31
C LEU A 83 38.17 17.57 -26.53
N ALA A 84 38.30 18.39 -27.56
CA ALA A 84 37.62 18.22 -28.84
C ALA A 84 38.26 17.06 -29.62
N GLY A 85 37.47 16.03 -29.90
CA GLY A 85 37.83 14.89 -30.73
C GLY A 85 36.75 13.83 -30.60
N ASP A 86 36.02 13.60 -31.70
CA ASP A 86 34.80 12.82 -31.83
C ASP A 86 33.57 13.42 -31.15
N THR A 87 32.59 13.85 -31.95
CA THR A 87 31.22 14.15 -31.53
C THR A 87 30.54 12.85 -31.12
N ASP A 88 31.01 12.29 -30.01
CA ASP A 88 30.42 11.15 -29.35
C ASP A 88 29.03 11.55 -28.88
N GLN A 89 28.07 10.71 -29.25
CA GLN A 89 26.64 10.83 -29.00
C GLN A 89 26.33 10.76 -27.51
N SER A 90 26.75 11.76 -26.75
CA SER A 90 26.59 11.87 -25.30
C SER A 90 25.41 12.78 -24.99
N GLY A 91 24.20 12.36 -25.39
CA GLY A 91 22.96 13.10 -25.18
C GLY A 91 21.95 12.25 -24.43
N LEU A 92 20.98 12.88 -23.76
CA LEU A 92 19.91 12.16 -23.06
C LEU A 92 19.21 11.13 -23.97
N LEU A 93 19.05 11.45 -25.26
CA LEU A 93 18.40 10.61 -26.25
C LEU A 93 19.29 9.51 -26.85
N SER A 94 20.58 9.43 -26.49
CA SER A 94 21.43 8.28 -26.85
C SER A 94 21.35 7.13 -25.85
N LEU A 95 20.71 7.37 -24.70
CA LEU A 95 20.40 6.32 -23.73
C LEU A 95 19.27 5.41 -24.25
N PRO A 96 19.24 4.13 -23.84
CA PRO A 96 18.05 3.29 -23.95
C PRO A 96 16.83 4.01 -23.38
N TRP A 97 15.68 3.87 -24.03
CA TRP A 97 14.46 4.61 -23.68
C TRP A 97 14.00 4.29 -22.25
N GLU A 98 14.28 3.08 -21.77
CA GLU A 98 13.96 2.64 -20.41
C GLU A 98 14.64 3.54 -19.38
N LEU A 99 15.91 3.89 -19.60
CA LEU A 99 16.65 4.80 -18.72
C LEU A 99 16.15 6.24 -18.84
N VAL A 100 15.77 6.67 -20.05
CA VAL A 100 15.19 7.99 -20.27
C VAL A 100 13.87 8.13 -19.52
N LEU A 101 12.99 7.12 -19.60
CA LEU A 101 11.72 7.12 -18.89
C LEU A 101 11.89 6.91 -17.38
N GLU A 102 12.90 6.17 -16.95
CA GLU A 102 13.30 6.11 -15.55
C GLU A 102 13.69 7.50 -15.03
N ILE A 103 14.52 8.25 -15.77
CA ILE A 103 14.87 9.64 -15.43
C ILE A 103 13.61 10.51 -15.36
N CYS A 104 12.73 10.41 -16.37
CA CYS A 104 11.46 11.14 -16.38
C CYS A 104 10.55 10.75 -15.20
N SER A 105 10.66 9.54 -14.65
CA SER A 105 9.88 9.10 -13.48
C SER A 105 10.22 9.85 -12.19
N TYR A 106 11.41 10.48 -12.11
CA TYR A 106 11.79 11.35 -10.99
C TYR A 106 11.31 12.81 -11.14
N LEU A 107 10.74 13.17 -12.29
CA LEU A 107 10.22 14.50 -12.56
C LEU A 107 8.70 14.50 -12.34
N ASP A 108 8.15 15.60 -11.81
CA ASP A 108 6.69 15.76 -11.64
C ASP A 108 5.93 15.47 -12.94
N ALA A 109 4.83 14.71 -12.88
CA ALA A 109 4.01 14.38 -14.04
C ALA A 109 3.54 15.63 -14.80
N ARG A 110 3.14 16.68 -14.06
CA ARG A 110 2.77 17.99 -14.64
C ARG A 110 3.90 18.61 -15.45
N PHE A 111 5.14 18.52 -14.96
CA PHE A 111 6.31 19.01 -15.67
C PHE A 111 6.61 18.16 -16.91
N VAL A 112 6.57 16.83 -16.76
CA VAL A 112 6.79 15.87 -17.84
C VAL A 112 5.79 16.09 -18.97
N LEU A 113 4.50 16.31 -18.68
CA LEU A 113 3.47 16.55 -19.70
C LEU A 113 3.51 17.96 -20.29
N GLY A 114 3.77 18.96 -19.45
CA GLY A 114 3.70 20.37 -19.86
C GLY A 114 4.94 20.88 -20.58
N VAL A 115 6.12 20.30 -20.29
CA VAL A 115 7.40 20.87 -20.71
C VAL A 115 8.19 19.95 -21.63
N LEU A 116 8.33 18.65 -21.30
CA LEU A 116 9.20 17.76 -22.08
C LEU A 116 8.76 17.54 -23.53
N PRO A 117 7.45 17.45 -23.87
CA PRO A 117 6.99 17.40 -25.25
C PRO A 117 7.40 18.62 -26.08
N LEU A 118 7.66 19.77 -25.44
CA LEU A 118 8.04 21.01 -26.13
C LEU A 118 9.51 21.06 -26.50
N VAL A 119 10.38 20.29 -25.83
CA VAL A 119 11.83 20.33 -26.09
C VAL A 119 12.25 19.51 -27.30
N CYS A 120 11.59 18.38 -27.59
CA CYS A 120 11.86 17.61 -28.80
C CYS A 120 10.68 16.68 -29.20
N ARG A 121 10.64 16.31 -30.48
CA ARG A 121 9.59 15.42 -31.04
C ARG A 121 9.63 13.99 -30.48
N ALA A 122 10.81 13.50 -30.10
CA ALA A 122 10.93 12.17 -29.51
C ALA A 122 10.19 12.10 -28.16
N PHE A 123 10.39 13.10 -27.30
CA PHE A 123 9.63 13.22 -26.06
C PHE A 123 8.14 13.44 -26.32
N GLN A 124 7.79 14.26 -27.30
CA GLN A 124 6.39 14.43 -27.66
C GLN A 124 5.72 13.09 -28.00
N TYR A 125 6.36 12.24 -28.79
CA TYR A 125 5.79 10.93 -29.18
C TYR A 125 5.67 9.97 -28.00
N VAL A 126 6.75 9.82 -27.22
CA VAL A 126 6.78 8.86 -26.11
C VAL A 126 5.88 9.29 -24.96
N LEU A 127 5.82 10.59 -24.63
CA LEU A 127 5.03 11.08 -23.51
C LEU A 127 3.54 11.28 -23.84
N THR A 128 3.13 11.07 -25.09
CA THR A 128 1.71 10.95 -25.47
C THR A 128 1.19 9.52 -25.43
N ASP A 129 2.07 8.54 -25.23
CA ASP A 129 1.69 7.13 -25.19
C ASP A 129 1.01 6.78 -23.85
N GLU A 130 -0.21 6.24 -23.91
CA GLU A 130 -0.98 5.85 -22.73
C GLU A 130 -0.29 4.76 -21.91
N VAL A 131 0.39 3.82 -22.57
CA VAL A 131 1.07 2.71 -21.90
C VAL A 131 2.19 3.23 -21.01
N THR A 132 2.93 4.24 -21.45
CA THR A 132 3.95 4.94 -20.66
C THR A 132 3.39 5.47 -19.33
N TRP A 133 2.23 6.14 -19.39
CA TRP A 133 1.59 6.68 -18.19
C TRP A 133 0.97 5.61 -17.30
N ARG A 134 0.40 4.55 -17.89
CA ARG A 134 -0.07 3.39 -17.14
C ARG A 134 1.05 2.71 -16.35
N ILE A 135 2.20 2.48 -16.98
CA ILE A 135 3.38 1.90 -16.33
C ILE A 135 3.83 2.81 -15.18
N ARG A 136 3.86 4.13 -15.40
CA ARG A 136 4.20 5.10 -14.36
C ARG A 136 3.25 5.03 -13.17
N ALA A 137 1.93 5.03 -13.40
CA ALA A 137 0.94 4.92 -12.34
C ALA A 137 1.13 3.63 -11.50
N GLN A 138 1.36 2.50 -12.17
CA GLN A 138 1.62 1.22 -11.51
C GLN A 138 2.93 1.24 -10.70
N LYS A 139 3.99 1.87 -11.23
CA LYS A 139 5.26 2.02 -10.52
C LYS A 139 5.10 2.85 -9.25
N ILE A 140 4.32 3.94 -9.31
CA ILE A 140 4.04 4.81 -8.17
C ILE A 140 3.25 4.05 -7.09
N LEU A 141 2.25 3.26 -7.48
CA LEU A 141 1.42 2.49 -6.55
C LEU A 141 2.09 1.21 -6.03
N GLY A 142 3.04 0.65 -6.76
CA GLY A 142 3.60 -0.68 -6.50
C GLY A 142 2.61 -1.83 -6.76
N MET A 143 1.45 -1.54 -7.34
CA MET A 143 0.38 -2.50 -7.62
C MET A 143 -0.47 -2.04 -8.81
N SER A 144 -1.40 -2.89 -9.23
CA SER A 144 -2.40 -2.54 -10.24
C SER A 144 -3.23 -1.34 -9.81
N TYR A 145 -3.54 -0.45 -10.76
CA TYR A 145 -4.37 0.72 -10.49
C TYR A 145 -5.77 0.28 -10.00
N PRO A 146 -6.29 0.84 -8.88
CA PRO A 146 -7.47 0.31 -8.20
C PRO A 146 -8.80 0.60 -8.90
N VAL A 147 -8.82 1.45 -9.94
CA VAL A 147 -10.03 1.80 -10.70
C VAL A 147 -10.19 0.87 -11.89
N LEU A 148 -11.44 0.45 -12.16
CA LEU A 148 -11.80 -0.21 -13.41
C LEU A 148 -11.54 0.75 -14.57
N GLU A 149 -10.47 0.50 -15.31
CA GLU A 149 -10.06 1.25 -16.50
C GLU A 149 -11.21 1.24 -17.52
N GLY A 150 -11.88 2.39 -17.69
CA GLY A 150 -12.79 2.59 -18.81
C GLY A 150 -12.04 2.59 -20.14
N LYS A 151 -12.76 2.40 -21.26
CA LYS A 151 -12.15 2.43 -22.61
C LYS A 151 -11.42 3.74 -22.96
N GLU A 152 -11.69 4.81 -22.22
CA GLU A 152 -11.16 6.17 -22.43
C GLU A 152 -10.57 6.73 -21.13
N PHE A 153 -9.83 5.90 -20.39
CA PHE A 153 -9.20 6.34 -19.14
C PHE A 153 -7.99 7.23 -19.41
N ASP A 154 -8.01 8.46 -18.90
CA ASP A 154 -6.94 9.43 -19.07
C ASP A 154 -5.77 9.17 -18.09
N TRP A 155 -4.87 8.27 -18.49
CA TRP A 155 -3.68 7.93 -17.72
C TRP A 155 -2.77 9.12 -17.35
N PRO A 156 -2.48 10.06 -18.26
CA PRO A 156 -1.77 11.30 -17.93
C PRO A 156 -2.39 12.05 -16.75
N SER A 157 -3.69 12.34 -16.80
CA SER A 157 -4.38 13.07 -15.73
C SER A 157 -4.44 12.26 -14.44
N ALA A 158 -4.68 10.95 -14.52
CA ALA A 158 -4.67 10.08 -13.35
C ALA A 158 -3.31 10.05 -12.64
N CYS A 159 -2.19 10.08 -13.39
CA CYS A 159 -0.86 10.17 -12.80
C CYS A 159 -0.65 11.50 -12.06
N ILE A 160 -1.10 12.61 -12.63
CA ILE A 160 -1.03 13.93 -11.98
C ILE A 160 -1.82 13.91 -10.66
N GLU A 161 -3.07 13.47 -10.70
CA GLU A 161 -3.93 13.40 -9.51
C GLU A 161 -3.35 12.46 -8.44
N LEU A 162 -2.81 11.32 -8.85
CA LEU A 162 -2.18 10.37 -7.94
C LEU A 162 -0.95 10.96 -7.24
N GLU A 163 -0.04 11.58 -7.99
CA GLU A 163 1.15 12.22 -7.42
C GLU A 163 0.77 13.34 -6.43
N GLU A 164 -0.23 14.15 -6.77
CA GLU A 164 -0.76 15.18 -5.87
C GLU A 164 -1.37 14.58 -4.61
N HIS A 165 -2.15 13.51 -4.75
CA HIS A 165 -2.75 12.83 -3.61
C HIS A 165 -1.67 12.27 -2.68
N LEU A 166 -0.67 11.58 -3.22
CA LEU A 166 0.45 11.06 -2.42
C LEU A 166 1.26 12.18 -1.76
N SER A 167 1.44 13.31 -2.43
CA SER A 167 2.05 14.50 -1.84
C SER A 167 1.20 15.07 -0.70
N LEU A 168 -0.13 15.07 -0.84
CA LEU A 168 -1.03 15.55 0.20
C LEU A 168 -0.98 14.67 1.46
N TRP A 169 -0.92 13.35 1.28
CA TRP A 169 -0.85 12.36 2.36
C TRP A 169 0.56 12.03 2.83
N SER A 170 1.59 12.76 2.35
CA SER A 170 2.95 12.54 2.81
C SER A 170 3.07 12.94 4.29
N THR A 171 3.88 12.20 5.04
CA THR A 171 4.19 12.52 6.46
C THR A 171 4.84 13.90 6.61
N SER A 172 5.45 14.40 5.54
CA SER A 172 6.06 15.72 5.48
C SER A 172 5.09 16.86 5.22
N ASN A 173 3.79 16.60 5.00
CA ASN A 173 2.83 17.64 4.69
C ASN A 173 2.40 18.39 5.97
N PRO A 174 2.79 19.67 6.14
CA PRO A 174 2.46 20.43 7.35
C PRO A 174 0.96 20.77 7.47
N LYS A 175 0.16 20.54 6.41
CA LYS A 175 -1.29 20.73 6.42
C LYS A 175 -2.02 19.56 7.06
N VAL A 176 -1.39 18.40 7.19
CA VAL A 176 -1.97 17.24 7.89
C VAL A 176 -1.74 17.45 9.38
N GLN A 177 -2.83 17.64 10.12
CA GLN A 177 -2.79 17.83 11.57
C GLN A 177 -3.25 16.57 12.26
N HIS A 178 -2.43 16.05 13.16
CA HIS A 178 -2.86 15.04 14.11
C HIS A 178 -3.76 15.70 15.15
N PHE A 179 -4.95 15.14 15.37
CA PHE A 179 -5.83 15.52 16.46
C PHE A 179 -6.01 14.32 17.38
N SER A 180 -5.98 14.55 18.69
CA SER A 180 -6.32 13.56 19.70
C SER A 180 -7.36 14.13 20.65
N LEU A 181 -8.36 13.32 21.00
CA LEU A 181 -9.31 13.61 22.06
C LEU A 181 -8.74 13.02 23.35
N ASN A 182 -8.24 13.88 24.23
CA ASN A 182 -7.62 13.45 25.49
C ASN A 182 -8.64 13.12 26.58
N ASP A 183 -9.90 13.54 26.39
CA ASP A 183 -11.01 13.13 27.23
C ASP A 183 -11.38 11.71 26.83
N GLY A 184 -10.89 10.74 27.61
CA GLY A 184 -11.13 9.32 27.35
C GLY A 184 -12.62 9.03 27.34
N HIS A 185 -13.11 8.53 26.21
CA HIS A 185 -14.42 7.90 26.17
C HIS A 185 -14.33 6.54 26.86
N PHE A 186 -15.32 6.23 27.71
CA PHE A 186 -15.40 4.94 28.42
C PHE A 186 -15.78 3.77 27.49
N ALA A 187 -16.09 4.07 26.22
CA ALA A 187 -16.53 3.14 25.19
C ALA A 187 -15.83 3.44 23.86
N SER A 188 -15.89 2.49 22.92
CA SER A 188 -15.36 2.65 21.56
C SER A 188 -16.05 3.80 20.83
N VAL A 189 -15.30 4.42 19.91
CA VAL A 189 -15.84 5.43 18.98
C VAL A 189 -16.07 4.74 17.64
N ASP A 190 -17.32 4.47 17.29
CA ASP A 190 -17.64 3.74 16.06
C ASP A 190 -17.71 4.65 14.82
N THR A 191 -17.93 5.96 15.01
CA THR A 191 -18.00 6.94 13.92
C THR A 191 -17.47 8.30 14.37
N VAL A 192 -16.91 9.05 13.41
CA VAL A 192 -16.51 10.45 13.59
C VAL A 192 -17.21 11.31 12.55
N LEU A 193 -17.76 12.45 12.98
CA LEU A 193 -18.39 13.41 12.09
C LEU A 193 -17.41 14.55 11.79
N LEU A 194 -16.92 14.62 10.55
CA LEU A 194 -16.06 15.70 10.08
C LEU A 194 -16.94 16.83 9.53
N ILE A 195 -17.11 17.91 10.30
CA ILE A 195 -17.82 19.13 9.87
C ILE A 195 -16.84 20.29 9.80
N GLN A 196 -16.83 20.99 8.67
CA GLN A 196 -16.14 22.27 8.54
C GLN A 196 -17.09 23.39 8.94
N VAL A 197 -16.93 23.92 10.15
CA VAL A 197 -17.70 25.08 10.61
C VAL A 197 -16.97 26.35 10.17
N ASN A 198 -17.42 26.94 9.06
CA ASN A 198 -17.01 28.27 8.65
C ASN A 198 -17.68 29.29 9.57
N TRP A 199 -16.89 30.00 10.39
CA TRP A 199 -17.34 31.19 11.13
C TRP A 199 -17.05 32.45 10.34
#